data_AF-U7GFL5-F1
#
_entry.id   AF-U7GFL5-F1
#
_cell.length_a   1.000
_cell.length_b   1.000
_cell.length_c   1.000
_cell.angle_alpha   90.00
_cell.angle_beta   90.00
_cell.angle_gamma   90.00
#
_symmetry.space_group_name_H-M   'P 1'
#
loop_
_entity.id
_entity.type
_entity.pdbx_description
1 polymer ?
#
loop_
_entity_poly.entity_id
_entity_poly.type
_entity_poly.pdbx_seq_one_letter_code
_entity_poly.pdbx_strand_id
1 'polypeptide(L)'
;ITGTAEPGSTVTVTFPDGSTAEVVADPTTGEWSVPNPGGLVDGDTVTATATDPAGNESAPGTGIVSADITAPIVTIDDVLTNDSTPPLTGTVNDSLATVTVNVNGVDYLATNNGDGTWTL
;
A
#
# COMPACT_ATOMS: atom_id res chain seq x y z
N ILE A 1 6.05 -9.37 -5.45
CA ILE A 1 4.76 -10.06 -5.73
C ILE A 1 4.92 -11.52 -5.34
N THR A 2 3.96 -12.10 -4.63
CA THR A 2 4.05 -13.43 -4.02
C THR A 2 2.78 -14.23 -4.26
N GLY A 3 2.87 -15.56 -4.20
CA GLY A 3 1.70 -16.44 -4.24
C GLY A 3 2.08 -17.90 -4.03
N THR A 4 1.16 -18.80 -4.36
CA THR A 4 1.36 -20.25 -4.33
C THR A 4 1.00 -20.88 -5.67
N ALA A 5 1.67 -21.97 -6.02
CA ALA A 5 1.35 -22.86 -7.14
C ALA A 5 1.63 -24.31 -6.72
N GLU A 6 1.35 -25.27 -7.59
CA GLU A 6 1.80 -26.66 -7.35
C GLU A 6 3.34 -26.70 -7.20
N PRO A 7 3.88 -27.50 -6.25
CA PRO A 7 5.32 -27.52 -6.01
C PRO A 7 6.13 -27.90 -7.25
N GLY A 8 7.15 -27.10 -7.56
CA GLY A 8 8.01 -27.29 -8.73
C GLY A 8 7.42 -26.83 -10.06
N SER A 9 6.21 -26.26 -10.08
CA SER A 9 5.62 -25.65 -11.28
C SER A 9 6.32 -24.34 -11.64
N THR A 10 6.42 -24.05 -12.94
CA THR A 10 6.88 -22.75 -13.43
C THR A 10 5.71 -21.78 -13.40
N VAL A 11 5.88 -20.64 -12.73
CA VAL A 11 4.90 -19.56 -12.65
C VAL A 11 5.34 -18.42 -13.55
N THR A 12 4.45 -17.98 -14.43
CA THR A 12 4.62 -16.79 -15.27
C THR A 12 3.70 -15.70 -14.77
N VAL A 13 4.27 -14.61 -14.27
CA VAL A 13 3.56 -13.42 -13.79
C VAL A 13 3.56 -12.37 -14.91
N THR A 14 2.40 -11.79 -15.21
CA THR A 14 2.24 -10.71 -16.19
C THR A 14 1.78 -9.43 -15.47
N PHE A 15 2.51 -8.33 -15.72
CA PHE A 15 2.25 -7.03 -15.13
C PHE A 15 1.36 -6.15 -16.04
N PRO A 16 0.77 -5.05 -15.52
CA PRO A 16 -0.11 -4.16 -16.30
C PRO A 16 0.55 -3.56 -17.55
N ASP A 17 1.86 -3.35 -17.54
CA ASP A 17 2.63 -2.83 -18.67
C ASP A 17 2.93 -3.89 -19.75
N GLY A 18 2.52 -5.14 -19.53
CA GLY A 18 2.75 -6.29 -20.39
C GLY A 18 4.10 -6.97 -20.20
N SER A 19 4.95 -6.48 -19.29
CA SER A 19 6.17 -7.18 -18.90
C SER A 19 5.84 -8.47 -18.14
N THR A 20 6.76 -9.42 -18.16
CA THR A 20 6.60 -10.71 -17.47
C THR A 20 7.79 -11.04 -16.59
N ALA A 21 7.52 -11.82 -15.54
CA ALA A 21 8.54 -12.45 -14.72
C ALA A 21 8.23 -13.94 -14.56
N GLU A 22 9.25 -14.78 -14.61
CA GLU A 22 9.12 -16.22 -14.39
C GLU A 22 9.86 -16.65 -13.13
N VAL A 23 9.26 -17.60 -12.41
CA VAL A 23 9.83 -18.21 -11.22
C VAL A 23 9.35 -19.64 -11.08
N VAL A 24 10.18 -20.53 -10.57
CA VAL A 24 9.76 -21.89 -10.20
C VAL A 24 9.26 -21.86 -8.76
N ALA A 25 8.06 -22.37 -8.53
CA ALA A 25 7.48 -22.50 -7.19
C ALA A 25 8.31 -23.48 -6.34
N ASP A 26 8.41 -23.20 -5.04
CA ASP A 26 9.16 -24.02 -4.10
C ASP A 26 8.75 -25.50 -4.25
N PRO A 27 9.70 -26.43 -4.40
CA PRO A 27 9.42 -27.82 -4.72
C PRO A 27 8.76 -28.60 -3.56
N THR A 28 8.64 -28.00 -2.37
CA THR A 28 8.00 -28.59 -1.20
C THR A 28 6.76 -27.82 -0.78
N THR A 29 6.83 -26.49 -0.69
CA THR A 29 5.75 -25.64 -0.18
C THR A 29 4.85 -25.08 -1.28
N GLY A 30 5.33 -25.00 -2.52
CA GLY A 30 4.64 -24.35 -3.63
C GLY A 30 4.65 -22.82 -3.56
N GLU A 31 5.35 -22.23 -2.59
CA GLU A 31 5.47 -20.77 -2.48
C GLU A 31 6.36 -20.20 -3.58
N TRP A 32 6.02 -19.01 -4.07
CA TRP A 32 6.84 -18.31 -5.05
C TRP A 32 6.83 -16.80 -4.80
N SER A 33 7.88 -16.14 -5.28
CA SER A 33 7.96 -14.69 -5.29
C SER A 33 8.72 -14.18 -6.51
N VAL A 34 8.27 -13.06 -7.05
CA VAL A 34 9.00 -12.27 -8.05
C VAL A 34 9.17 -10.84 -7.56
N PRO A 35 10.27 -10.14 -7.92
CA PRO A 35 10.45 -8.73 -7.61
C PRO A 35 9.28 -7.88 -8.12
N ASN A 36 8.96 -6.80 -7.41
CA ASN A 36 8.11 -5.76 -7.97
C ASN A 36 8.92 -5.00 -9.03
N PRO A 37 8.47 -4.92 -10.31
CA PRO A 37 9.18 -4.19 -11.36
C PRO A 37 9.23 -2.68 -11.12
N GLY A 38 8.44 -2.16 -10.17
CA GLY A 38 8.23 -0.74 -9.94
C GLY A 38 7.11 -0.19 -10.82
N GLY A 39 6.66 1.03 -10.53
CA GLY A 39 5.64 1.72 -11.34
C GLY A 39 4.21 1.19 -11.21
N LEU A 40 3.97 0.17 -10.38
CA LEU A 40 2.62 -0.29 -10.06
C LEU A 40 1.87 0.78 -9.26
N VAL A 41 0.62 1.04 -9.63
CA VAL A 41 -0.28 1.99 -8.98
C VAL A 41 -1.51 1.30 -8.40
N ASP A 42 -2.27 2.03 -7.58
CA ASP A 42 -3.51 1.51 -7.00
C ASP A 42 -4.51 1.09 -8.08
N GLY A 43 -5.10 -0.09 -7.90
CA GLY A 43 -6.06 -0.66 -8.84
C GLY A 43 -5.44 -1.43 -10.01
N ASP A 44 -4.11 -1.42 -10.17
CA ASP A 44 -3.44 -2.22 -11.19
C ASP A 44 -3.72 -3.71 -11.02
N THR A 45 -3.91 -4.40 -12.14
CA THR A 45 -4.15 -5.85 -12.16
C THR A 45 -2.88 -6.60 -12.57
N VAL A 46 -2.44 -7.52 -11.72
CA VAL A 46 -1.36 -8.47 -12.01
C VAL A 46 -1.99 -9.85 -12.22
N THR A 47 -1.54 -10.59 -13.23
CA THR A 47 -2.02 -11.95 -13.50
C THR A 47 -0.88 -12.96 -13.40
N ALA A 48 -1.21 -14.22 -13.11
CA ALA A 48 -0.24 -15.31 -13.11
C ALA A 48 -0.84 -16.62 -13.63
N THR A 49 -0.08 -17.37 -14.43
CA THR A 49 -0.37 -18.77 -14.77
C THR A 49 0.74 -19.67 -14.24
N ALA A 50 0.43 -20.94 -14.03
CA ALA A 50 1.41 -21.95 -13.64
C ALA A 50 1.38 -23.12 -14.63
N THR A 51 2.55 -23.64 -14.99
CA THR A 51 2.71 -24.86 -15.78
C THR A 51 3.39 -25.92 -14.93
N ASP A 52 2.74 -27.08 -14.75
CA ASP A 52 3.30 -28.20 -13.99
C ASP A 52 4.47 -28.88 -14.74
N PRO A 53 5.26 -29.73 -14.07
CA PRO A 53 6.35 -30.46 -14.73
C PRO A 53 5.92 -31.41 -15.86
N ALA A 54 4.63 -31.76 -15.95
CA ALA A 54 4.06 -32.57 -17.02
C ALA A 54 3.59 -31.72 -18.22
N GLY A 55 3.62 -30.39 -18.10
CA GLY A 55 3.23 -29.44 -19.14
C GLY A 55 1.76 -29.01 -19.11
N ASN A 56 1.02 -29.28 -18.04
CA ASN A 56 -0.36 -28.79 -17.89
C ASN A 56 -0.37 -27.34 -17.39
N GLU A 57 -1.11 -26.47 -18.06
CA GLU A 57 -1.24 -25.06 -17.68
C GLU A 57 -2.51 -24.80 -16.86
N SER A 58 -2.41 -23.95 -15.84
CA SER A 58 -3.54 -23.49 -15.04
C SER A 58 -4.41 -22.46 -15.77
N ALA A 59 -5.62 -22.22 -15.26
CA ALA A 59 -6.30 -20.95 -15.51
C ALA A 59 -5.51 -19.78 -14.87
N PRO A 60 -5.66 -18.53 -15.37
CA PRO A 60 -4.99 -17.39 -14.78
C PRO A 60 -5.56 -17.04 -13.39
N GLY A 61 -4.67 -16.84 -12.43
CA GLY A 61 -4.94 -16.12 -11.18
C GLY A 61 -4.77 -14.62 -11.36
N THR A 62 -5.46 -13.81 -10.55
CA THR A 62 -5.37 -12.34 -10.60
C THR A 62 -5.19 -11.76 -9.20
N GLY A 63 -4.43 -10.67 -9.11
CA GLY A 63 -4.26 -9.86 -7.91
C GLY A 63 -4.37 -8.39 -8.24
N ILE A 64 -5.01 -7.62 -7.37
CA ILE A 64 -5.11 -6.16 -7.49
C ILE A 64 -4.08 -5.51 -6.58
N VAL A 65 -3.31 -4.59 -7.14
CA VAL A 65 -2.39 -3.75 -6.36
C VAL A 65 -3.21 -2.78 -5.54
N SER A 66 -3.06 -2.85 -4.22
CA SER A 66 -3.56 -1.83 -3.29
C SER A 66 -2.37 -1.00 -2.83
N ALA A 67 -2.26 0.21 -3.36
CA ALA A 67 -1.15 1.10 -3.08
C ALA A 67 -1.68 2.44 -2.56
N ASP A 68 -1.40 2.74 -1.30
CA ASP A 68 -1.71 4.05 -0.75
C ASP A 68 -0.63 5.06 -1.18
N ILE A 69 -0.91 5.79 -2.27
CA ILE A 69 0.00 6.77 -2.88
C ILE A 69 -0.52 8.21 -2.78
N THR A 70 -1.70 8.42 -2.19
CA THR A 70 -2.29 9.75 -2.08
C THR A 70 -1.77 10.42 -0.82
N ALA A 71 -1.00 11.49 -0.97
CA ALA A 71 -0.50 12.23 0.19
C ALA A 71 -1.66 12.85 1.00
N PRO A 72 -1.57 12.88 2.35
CA PRO A 72 -2.58 13.52 3.17
C PRO A 72 -2.56 15.05 2.99
N ILE A 73 -3.73 15.65 3.05
CA ILE A 73 -3.98 17.09 3.10
C ILE A 73 -4.37 17.42 4.55
N VAL A 74 -3.66 18.35 5.16
CA VAL A 74 -3.90 18.81 6.53
C VAL A 74 -4.13 20.32 6.55
N THR A 75 -5.07 20.77 7.38
CA THR A 75 -5.30 22.19 7.67
C THR A 75 -5.23 22.42 9.17
N ILE A 76 -5.00 23.67 9.57
CA ILE A 76 -5.11 24.14 10.95
C ILE A 76 -6.09 25.31 10.98
N ASP A 77 -6.95 25.35 11.99
CA ASP A 77 -7.89 26.44 12.18
C ASP A 77 -7.22 27.60 12.91
N ASP A 78 -7.50 28.83 12.49
CA ASP A 78 -7.05 30.02 13.21
C ASP A 78 -7.77 30.14 14.56
N VAL A 79 -7.00 30.36 15.62
CA VAL A 79 -7.52 30.59 16.98
C VAL A 79 -7.05 31.95 17.47
N LEU A 80 -8.01 32.87 17.68
CA LEU A 80 -7.76 34.15 18.36
C LEU A 80 -8.22 34.05 19.82
N THR A 81 -7.26 34.07 20.73
CA THR A 81 -7.51 33.90 22.16
C THR A 81 -6.50 34.68 23.00
N ASN A 82 -6.81 34.88 24.28
CA ASN A 82 -5.85 35.32 25.30
C ASN A 82 -5.34 34.17 26.18
N ASP A 83 -5.77 32.93 25.92
CA ASP A 83 -5.22 31.72 26.50
C ASP A 83 -3.81 31.47 25.92
N SER A 84 -2.83 31.22 26.78
CA SER A 84 -1.46 30.92 26.37
C SER A 84 -1.26 29.46 25.95
N THR A 85 -2.25 28.60 26.17
CA THR A 85 -2.24 27.16 25.84
C THR A 85 -3.58 26.71 25.24
N PRO A 86 -4.07 27.34 24.16
CA PRO A 86 -5.34 26.93 23.58
C PRO A 86 -5.25 25.53 22.98
N PRO A 87 -6.36 24.78 22.95
CA PRO A 87 -6.46 23.62 22.09
C PRO A 87 -6.32 24.06 20.62
N LEU A 88 -5.64 23.27 19.80
CA LEU A 88 -5.54 23.48 18.36
C LEU A 88 -6.35 22.41 17.63
N THR A 89 -7.05 22.82 16.57
CA THR A 89 -7.87 21.93 15.75
C THR A 89 -7.61 22.16 14.28
N GLY A 90 -8.04 21.20 13.48
CA GLY A 90 -8.09 21.35 12.04
C GLY A 90 -8.65 20.10 11.36
N THR A 91 -8.41 19.98 10.06
CA THR A 91 -8.86 18.84 9.26
C THR A 91 -7.69 18.03 8.71
N VAL A 92 -7.91 16.74 8.50
CA VAL A 92 -7.00 15.83 7.81
C VAL A 92 -7.84 14.85 6.99
N ASN A 93 -7.55 14.68 5.71
CA ASN A 93 -8.37 13.86 4.81
C ASN A 93 -7.99 12.36 4.79
N ASP A 94 -7.00 11.97 5.59
CA ASP A 94 -6.49 10.61 5.71
C ASP A 94 -6.56 10.20 7.19
N SER A 95 -7.35 9.17 7.48
CA SER A 95 -7.58 8.68 8.84
C SER A 95 -6.39 7.91 9.41
N LEU A 96 -5.41 7.54 8.59
CA LEU A 96 -4.19 6.85 9.01
C LEU A 96 -2.99 7.81 9.11
N ALA A 97 -3.14 9.06 8.65
CA ALA A 97 -2.09 10.06 8.72
C ALA A 97 -1.72 10.42 10.17
N THR A 98 -0.43 10.71 10.36
CA THR A 98 0.09 11.31 11.59
C THR A 98 0.12 12.83 11.45
N VAL A 99 -0.46 13.56 12.40
CA VAL A 99 -0.46 15.03 12.40
C VAL A 99 0.53 15.55 13.44
N THR A 100 1.49 16.36 13.00
CA THR A 100 2.45 17.04 13.88
C THR A 100 2.29 18.55 13.72
N VAL A 101 2.15 19.27 14.83
CA VAL A 101 2.04 20.73 14.85
C VAL A 101 3.33 21.31 15.39
N ASN A 102 4.00 22.16 14.61
CA ASN A 102 5.17 22.90 15.07
C ASN A 102 4.74 24.24 15.67
N VAL A 103 5.04 24.45 16.96
CA VAL A 103 4.82 25.73 17.64
C VAL A 103 6.19 26.29 18.03
N ASN A 104 6.62 27.35 17.35
CA ASN A 104 7.89 28.04 17.59
C ASN A 104 9.12 27.11 17.60
N GLY A 105 9.15 26.11 16.72
CA GLY A 105 10.26 25.16 16.61
C GLY A 105 10.16 23.92 17.51
N VAL A 106 9.07 23.79 18.29
CA VAL A 106 8.77 22.57 19.05
C VAL A 106 7.64 21.80 18.38
N ASP A 107 7.87 20.52 18.10
CA ASP A 107 6.88 19.63 17.51
C ASP A 107 5.99 19.00 18.58
N TYR A 108 4.69 19.05 18.35
CA TYR A 108 3.67 18.43 19.17
C TYR A 108 2.89 17.42 18.32
N LEU A 109 2.76 16.20 18.82
CA LEU A 109 1.98 15.16 18.17
C LEU A 109 0.49 15.39 18.46
N ALA A 110 -0.29 15.66 17.41
CA ALA A 110 -1.73 15.80 17.50
C ALA A 110 -2.43 14.44 17.38
N THR A 111 -3.67 14.37 17.85
CA THR A 111 -4.54 13.20 17.70
C THR A 111 -5.32 13.31 16.38
N ASN A 112 -5.08 12.40 15.44
CA ASN A 112 -5.98 12.20 14.30
C ASN A 112 -7.21 11.42 14.80
N ASN A 113 -8.38 12.04 14.76
CA ASN A 113 -9.60 11.45 15.30
C ASN A 113 -10.20 10.37 14.38
N GLY A 114 -9.69 10.25 13.15
CA GLY A 114 -10.17 9.29 12.15
C GLY A 114 -11.50 9.67 11.50
N ASP A 115 -12.10 10.79 11.89
CA ASP A 115 -13.37 11.32 11.38
C ASP A 115 -13.20 12.52 10.43
N GLY A 116 -11.96 12.78 10.00
CA GLY A 116 -11.60 13.94 9.17
C GLY A 116 -11.09 15.13 9.96
N THR A 117 -11.06 15.05 11.29
CA THR A 117 -10.56 16.10 12.18
C THR A 117 -9.34 15.64 12.97
N TRP A 118 -8.57 16.61 13.49
CA TRP A 118 -7.52 16.36 14.46
C TRP A 118 -7.57 17.40 15.59
N THR A 119 -7.03 17.04 16.74
CA THR A 119 -6.93 17.91 17.93
C THR A 119 -5.54 17.85 18.56
N LEU A 120 -5.10 18.97 19.14
CA LEU A 120 -3.90 19.07 19.98
C LEU A 120 -4.20 19.85 21.27
#